data_AF-A0A653DUK7-F1
#
_entry.id   AF-A0A653DUK7-F1
#
_cell.length_a   1.000
_cell.length_b   1.000
_cell.length_c   1.000
_cell.angle_alpha   90.00
_cell.angle_beta   90.00
_cell.angle_gamma   90.00
#
_symmetry.space_group_name_H-M   'P 1'
#
loop_
_entity.id
_entity.type
_entity.pdbx_description
1 polymer ?
#
loop_
_entity_poly.entity_id
_entity_poly.type
_entity_poly.pdbx_seq_one_letter_code
_entity_poly.pdbx_strand_id
1 'polypeptide(L)'
;MNPMVPGLTGSKMSSSEEESKIDLLDSPANVKKKLKKAFCEPGNIENNGVLSFSKHVIFPLLKPEEKFIVSRKEEYGGDLTFDTFEHLEKAFALEEVHPGDLKLAVEGYINRLLEPIRKKFEKPELKKLADQAYPSGKSKTTTSNANSTNDELVPSRLDIRIGKIVEVMKHPEADALYVEKIDLGEEKPRTIVSGLVNFIPIEEMQNRMVVVLCNLKPAKMRGIESQGMVLCASVDDPKKVEALIPPEGAIPGERVFIENFENGKPDEVLNPKKKVWEKLQVDLKTNSDCIAQWQGNNLLTKSGGKIKSSTMAVAPIK
;
A
#
# COMPACT_ATOMS: atom_id res chain seq x y z
N MET A 1 -16.06 -31.37 20.05
CA MET A 1 -15.65 -29.97 20.25
C MET A 1 -14.92 -29.55 18.98
N ASN A 2 -15.26 -28.42 18.36
CA ASN A 2 -14.56 -27.99 17.14
C ASN A 2 -13.11 -27.65 17.48
N PRO A 3 -12.12 -28.10 16.69
CA PRO A 3 -10.73 -27.77 16.95
C PRO A 3 -10.56 -26.25 16.84
N MET A 4 -9.91 -25.66 17.85
CA MET A 4 -9.57 -24.24 17.80
C MET A 4 -8.38 -24.04 16.87
N VAL A 5 -8.56 -23.19 15.86
CA VAL A 5 -7.48 -22.83 14.94
C VAL A 5 -6.62 -21.75 15.63
N PRO A 6 -5.30 -21.98 15.79
CA PRO A 6 -4.40 -21.01 16.38
C PRO A 6 -4.29 -19.76 15.49
N GLY A 7 -3.86 -18.64 16.09
CA GLY A 7 -3.55 -17.44 15.31
C GLY A 7 -2.39 -17.67 14.35
N LEU A 8 -2.31 -16.86 13.29
CA LEU A 8 -1.25 -16.95 12.28
C LEU A 8 0.17 -16.76 12.85
N THR A 9 0.31 -16.16 14.03
CA THR A 9 1.59 -15.94 14.72
C THR A 9 1.99 -17.05 15.70
N GLY A 10 1.23 -18.15 15.77
CA GLY A 10 1.62 -19.42 16.40
C GLY A 10 1.46 -19.53 17.92
N SER A 11 1.54 -18.44 18.69
CA SER A 11 1.61 -18.50 20.17
C SER A 11 0.39 -17.98 20.93
N LYS A 12 -0.51 -17.21 20.30
CA LYS A 12 -1.72 -16.66 20.92
C LYS A 12 -2.98 -16.99 20.13
N MET A 13 -4.12 -16.99 20.81
CA MET A 13 -5.44 -17.11 20.16
C MET A 13 -5.68 -15.96 19.18
N SER A 14 -6.23 -16.30 18.02
CA SER A 14 -6.43 -15.42 16.86
C SER A 14 -7.17 -14.11 17.18
N SER A 15 -8.15 -14.15 18.09
CA SER A 15 -9.03 -12.99 18.36
C SER A 15 -8.34 -11.80 19.06
N SER A 16 -7.22 -12.05 19.76
CA SER A 16 -6.58 -11.03 20.63
C SER A 16 -5.56 -10.14 19.93
N GLU A 17 -5.08 -10.52 18.74
CA GLU A 17 -4.08 -9.77 17.98
C GLU A 17 -4.59 -9.59 16.54
N GLU A 18 -4.76 -8.36 16.09
CA GLU A 18 -5.38 -8.04 14.79
C GLU A 18 -4.61 -8.63 13.61
N GLU A 19 -3.28 -8.70 13.70
CA GLU A 19 -2.43 -9.29 12.67
C GLU A 19 -2.42 -10.84 12.70
N SER A 20 -2.98 -11.45 13.74
CA SER A 20 -3.03 -12.91 13.91
C SER A 20 -4.33 -13.57 13.41
N LYS A 21 -5.38 -12.77 13.16
CA LYS A 21 -6.68 -13.23 12.64
C LYS A 21 -6.92 -12.84 11.19
N ILE A 22 -7.58 -13.72 10.45
CA ILE A 22 -8.18 -13.40 9.16
C ILE A 22 -9.65 -13.07 9.39
N ASP A 23 -10.05 -11.85 9.06
CA ASP A 23 -11.43 -11.39 9.12
C ASP A 23 -12.17 -11.72 7.81
N LEU A 24 -13.49 -11.91 7.89
CA LEU A 24 -14.32 -12.22 6.73
C LEU A 24 -14.31 -11.10 5.68
N LEU A 25 -14.08 -9.86 6.13
CA LEU A 25 -14.04 -8.67 5.29
C LEU A 25 -12.61 -8.13 5.05
N ASP A 26 -11.57 -8.84 5.50
CA ASP A 26 -10.19 -8.48 5.16
C ASP A 26 -10.04 -8.39 3.65
N SER A 27 -9.36 -7.38 3.10
CA SER A 27 -9.05 -7.30 1.66
C SER A 27 -7.98 -8.33 1.25
N PRO A 28 -7.78 -8.60 -0.06
CA PRO A 28 -6.67 -9.45 -0.53
C PRO A 28 -5.30 -8.98 -0.03
N ALA A 29 -5.08 -7.67 0.00
CA ALA A 29 -3.85 -7.07 0.51
C ALA A 29 -3.66 -7.32 2.02
N ASN A 30 -4.73 -7.24 2.81
CA ASN A 30 -4.69 -7.54 4.25
C ASN A 30 -4.39 -9.01 4.50
N VAL A 31 -5.04 -9.93 3.77
CA VAL A 31 -4.75 -11.37 3.85
C VAL A 31 -3.28 -11.65 3.54
N LYS A 32 -2.76 -11.10 2.43
CA LYS A 32 -1.35 -11.21 2.05
C LYS A 32 -0.40 -10.70 3.14
N LYS A 33 -0.67 -9.52 3.68
CA LYS A 33 0.12 -8.90 4.75
C LYS A 33 0.16 -9.80 6.00
N LYS A 34 -0.99 -10.34 6.40
CA LYS A 34 -1.12 -11.21 7.57
C LYS A 34 -0.40 -12.55 7.37
N LEU A 35 -0.54 -13.19 6.21
CA LEU A 35 0.16 -14.43 5.88
C LEU A 35 1.68 -14.23 5.74
N LYS A 36 2.13 -13.10 5.20
CA LYS A 36 3.57 -12.79 5.14
C LYS A 36 4.19 -12.79 6.54
N LYS A 37 3.48 -12.22 7.52
CA LYS A 37 3.89 -12.15 8.94
C LYS A 37 3.60 -13.43 9.74
N ALA A 38 2.86 -14.39 9.16
CA ALA A 38 2.54 -15.63 9.85
C ALA A 38 3.82 -16.41 10.19
N PHE A 39 3.82 -17.04 11.36
CA PHE A 39 4.89 -17.94 11.77
C PHE A 39 4.81 -19.21 10.92
N CYS A 40 5.89 -19.48 10.18
CA CYS A 40 6.00 -20.61 9.26
C CYS A 40 7.48 -20.79 8.92
N GLU A 41 8.18 -21.62 9.69
CA GLU A 41 9.59 -21.94 9.47
C GLU A 41 9.71 -23.23 8.65
N PRO A 42 10.78 -23.39 7.85
CA PRO A 42 11.02 -24.64 7.12
C PRO A 42 11.00 -25.85 8.06
N GLY A 43 10.29 -26.91 7.67
CA GLY A 43 10.20 -28.16 8.45
C GLY A 43 9.32 -28.09 9.71
N ASN A 44 8.94 -26.90 10.18
CA ASN A 44 8.25 -26.74 11.44
C ASN A 44 6.73 -26.96 11.32
N ILE A 45 6.27 -28.12 11.81
CA ILE A 45 4.84 -28.47 11.88
C ILE A 45 4.17 -28.05 13.19
N GLU A 46 4.95 -27.66 14.21
CA GLU A 46 4.43 -27.26 15.52
C GLU A 46 4.11 -25.77 15.57
N ASN A 47 2.96 -25.41 16.15
CA ASN A 47 2.50 -24.02 16.28
C ASN A 47 2.47 -23.23 14.95
N ASN A 48 2.34 -23.93 13.82
CA ASN A 48 2.31 -23.34 12.50
C ASN A 48 0.87 -22.98 12.09
N GLY A 49 0.52 -21.70 12.23
CA GLY A 49 -0.84 -21.21 11.95
C GLY A 49 -1.27 -21.41 10.49
N VAL A 50 -0.31 -21.44 9.55
CA VAL A 50 -0.59 -21.64 8.12
C VAL A 50 -0.99 -23.09 7.84
N LEU A 51 -0.28 -24.06 8.42
CA LEU A 51 -0.63 -25.48 8.32
C LEU A 51 -1.95 -25.78 9.05
N SER A 52 -2.15 -25.21 10.24
CA SER A 52 -3.37 -25.42 11.00
C SER A 52 -4.61 -24.88 10.27
N PHE A 53 -4.50 -23.70 9.63
CA PHE A 53 -5.57 -23.17 8.79
C PHE A 53 -5.82 -24.05 7.57
N SER A 54 -4.76 -24.58 6.96
CA SER A 54 -4.87 -25.53 5.85
C SER A 54 -5.67 -26.77 6.28
N LYS A 55 -5.29 -27.39 7.40
CA LYS A 55 -5.92 -28.59 7.97
C LYS A 55 -7.41 -28.42 8.29
N HIS A 56 -7.75 -27.34 8.98
CA HIS A 56 -9.06 -27.18 9.59
C HIS A 56 -10.04 -26.36 8.76
N VAL A 57 -9.56 -25.62 7.76
CA VAL A 57 -10.41 -24.76 6.91
C VAL A 57 -10.28 -25.12 5.45
N ILE A 58 -9.07 -25.15 4.89
CA ILE A 58 -8.92 -25.32 3.43
C ILE A 58 -9.28 -26.74 3.00
N PHE A 59 -8.60 -27.76 3.54
CA PHE A 59 -8.86 -29.16 3.15
C PHE A 59 -10.33 -29.59 3.32
N PRO A 60 -11.03 -29.24 4.43
CA PRO A 60 -12.45 -29.55 4.58
C PRO A 60 -13.38 -28.85 3.58
N LEU A 61 -12.93 -27.76 2.96
CA LEU A 61 -13.71 -26.98 1.98
C LEU A 61 -13.36 -27.30 0.52
N LEU A 62 -12.34 -28.13 0.28
CA LEU A 62 -12.05 -28.63 -1.07
C LEU A 62 -13.19 -29.54 -1.55
N LYS A 63 -13.52 -29.44 -2.84
CA LYS A 63 -14.46 -30.38 -3.46
C LYS A 63 -13.84 -31.78 -3.54
N PRO A 64 -14.64 -32.87 -3.64
CA PRO A 64 -14.12 -34.23 -3.67
C PRO A 64 -13.05 -34.49 -4.74
N GLU A 65 -13.12 -33.79 -5.87
CA GLU A 65 -12.17 -33.89 -6.99
C GLU A 65 -11.08 -32.81 -6.97
N GLU A 66 -11.12 -31.88 -6.01
CA GLU A 66 -10.19 -30.76 -5.91
C GLU A 66 -9.00 -31.11 -5.01
N LYS A 67 -7.78 -30.85 -5.52
CA LYS A 67 -6.53 -31.04 -4.78
C LYS A 67 -6.00 -29.71 -4.25
N PHE A 68 -5.23 -29.77 -3.16
CA PHE A 68 -4.47 -28.61 -2.70
C PHE A 68 -3.24 -28.42 -3.58
N ILE A 69 -3.09 -27.26 -4.22
CA ILE A 69 -2.00 -26.97 -5.16
C ILE A 69 -1.08 -25.92 -4.56
N VAL A 70 0.22 -26.23 -4.53
CA VAL A 70 1.29 -25.28 -4.26
C VAL A 70 1.96 -24.94 -5.57
N SER A 71 1.63 -23.77 -6.13
CA SER A 71 2.22 -23.34 -7.40
C SER A 71 3.64 -22.81 -7.19
N ARG A 72 4.59 -23.39 -7.93
CA ARG A 72 6.00 -23.00 -7.89
C ARG A 72 6.58 -23.03 -9.30
N LYS A 73 7.56 -22.17 -9.56
CA LYS A 73 8.20 -22.12 -10.89
C LYS A 73 8.87 -23.46 -11.22
N GLU A 74 8.96 -23.79 -12.50
CA GLU A 74 9.61 -25.02 -12.98
C GLU A 74 11.05 -25.17 -12.48
N GLU A 75 11.78 -24.05 -12.34
CA GLU A 75 13.14 -23.99 -11.79
C GLU A 75 13.26 -24.50 -10.33
N TYR A 76 12.14 -24.60 -9.59
CA TYR A 76 12.07 -25.13 -8.23
C TYR A 76 11.31 -26.46 -8.15
N GLY A 77 11.14 -27.16 -9.29
CA GLY A 77 10.53 -28.49 -9.35
C GLY A 77 9.04 -28.51 -9.68
N GLY A 78 8.45 -27.39 -10.11
CA GLY A 78 7.08 -27.28 -10.65
C GLY A 78 5.94 -27.59 -9.66
N ASP A 79 4.70 -27.24 -9.99
CA ASP A 79 3.56 -27.31 -9.05
C ASP A 79 3.46 -28.65 -8.27
N LEU A 80 3.25 -28.55 -6.96
CA LEU A 80 2.98 -29.70 -6.09
C LEU A 80 1.48 -29.80 -5.82
N THR A 81 0.96 -31.03 -5.83
CA THR A 81 -0.46 -31.30 -5.56
C THR A 81 -0.62 -32.30 -4.42
N PHE A 82 -1.53 -32.01 -3.49
CA PHE A 82 -1.78 -32.83 -2.31
C PHE A 82 -3.25 -33.22 -2.23
N ASP A 83 -3.51 -34.53 -2.12
CA ASP A 83 -4.85 -35.10 -1.96
C ASP A 83 -5.36 -35.03 -0.51
N THR A 84 -4.44 -35.07 0.47
CA THR A 84 -4.78 -35.04 1.89
C THR A 84 -3.87 -34.09 2.65
N PHE A 85 -4.32 -33.60 3.80
CA PHE A 85 -3.53 -32.73 4.65
C PHE A 85 -2.28 -33.44 5.19
N GLU A 86 -2.38 -34.74 5.49
CA GLU A 86 -1.28 -35.56 6.00
C GLU A 86 -0.12 -35.60 5.01
N HIS A 87 -0.41 -35.62 3.70
CA HIS A 87 0.63 -35.54 2.66
C HIS A 87 1.29 -34.16 2.62
N LEU A 88 0.50 -33.08 2.75
CA LEU A 88 1.05 -31.71 2.82
C LEU A 88 1.92 -31.52 4.06
N GLU A 89 1.44 -31.94 5.23
CA GLU A 89 2.15 -31.82 6.52
C GLU A 89 3.48 -32.58 6.48
N LYS A 90 3.48 -33.80 5.93
CA LYS A 90 4.70 -34.60 5.75
C LYS A 90 5.68 -33.96 4.78
N ALA A 91 5.20 -33.47 3.62
CA ALA A 91 6.06 -32.81 2.64
C ALA A 91 6.65 -31.51 3.20
N PHE A 92 5.89 -30.76 4.00
CA PHE A 92 6.40 -29.57 4.69
C PHE A 92 7.44 -29.93 5.75
N ALA A 93 7.21 -30.99 6.54
CA ALA A 93 8.15 -31.49 7.55
C ALA A 93 9.48 -31.97 6.94
N LEU A 94 9.44 -32.51 5.72
CA LEU A 94 10.61 -32.92 4.93
C LEU A 94 11.23 -31.75 4.15
N GLU A 95 10.75 -30.53 4.32
CA GLU A 95 11.20 -29.31 3.63
C GLU A 95 11.03 -29.34 2.10
N GLU A 96 10.18 -30.24 1.57
CA GLU A 96 9.86 -30.30 0.13
C GLU A 96 8.95 -29.14 -0.31
N VAL A 97 8.23 -28.55 0.65
CA VAL A 97 7.39 -27.36 0.47
C VAL A 97 8.02 -26.20 1.23
N HIS A 98 8.47 -25.18 0.49
CA HIS A 98 9.04 -23.99 1.10
C HIS A 98 7.95 -23.15 1.79
N PRO A 99 8.22 -22.52 2.96
CA PRO A 99 7.23 -21.71 3.68
C PRO A 99 6.63 -20.57 2.86
N GLY A 100 7.42 -19.97 1.96
CA GLY A 100 6.94 -18.94 1.05
C GLY A 100 5.85 -19.44 0.11
N ASP A 101 6.05 -20.63 -0.46
CA ASP A 101 5.12 -21.22 -1.42
C ASP A 101 3.85 -21.69 -0.72
N LEU A 102 3.99 -22.27 0.48
CA LEU A 102 2.84 -22.64 1.31
C LEU A 102 1.99 -21.40 1.66
N LYS A 103 2.63 -20.29 2.09
CA LYS A 103 1.92 -19.04 2.39
C LYS A 103 1.17 -18.49 1.17
N LEU A 104 1.79 -18.52 0.00
CA LEU A 104 1.18 -18.06 -1.25
C LEU A 104 0.00 -18.95 -1.68
N ALA A 105 0.13 -20.27 -1.56
CA ALA A 105 -0.96 -21.20 -1.84
C ALA A 105 -2.16 -20.91 -0.92
N VAL A 106 -1.90 -20.84 0.40
CA VAL A 106 -2.93 -20.54 1.41
C VAL A 106 -3.57 -19.16 1.19
N GLU A 107 -2.81 -18.16 0.78
CA GLU A 107 -3.33 -16.83 0.41
C GLU A 107 -4.39 -16.93 -0.69
N GLY A 108 -4.11 -17.71 -1.75
CA GLY A 108 -5.03 -17.95 -2.84
C GLY A 108 -6.35 -18.57 -2.38
N TYR A 109 -6.27 -19.63 -1.56
CA TYR A 109 -7.45 -20.30 -1.03
C TYR A 109 -8.28 -19.43 -0.09
N ILE A 110 -7.62 -18.64 0.80
CA ILE A 110 -8.33 -17.69 1.67
C ILE A 110 -9.04 -16.63 0.84
N ASN A 111 -8.37 -16.05 -0.15
CA ASN A 111 -9.00 -15.05 -1.00
C ASN A 111 -10.18 -15.62 -1.79
N ARG A 112 -10.06 -16.85 -2.31
CA ARG A 112 -11.18 -17.56 -2.95
C ARG A 112 -12.37 -17.74 -2.01
N LEU A 113 -12.12 -18.06 -0.74
CA LEU A 113 -13.15 -18.23 0.29
C LEU A 113 -13.83 -16.89 0.65
N LEU A 114 -13.05 -15.82 0.78
CA LEU A 114 -13.55 -14.51 1.22
C LEU A 114 -14.21 -13.70 0.11
N GLU A 115 -13.81 -13.90 -1.14
CA GLU A 115 -14.32 -13.18 -2.32
C GLU A 115 -15.87 -13.10 -2.41
N PRO A 116 -16.63 -14.21 -2.34
CA PRO A 116 -18.09 -14.13 -2.40
C PRO A 116 -18.69 -13.41 -1.19
N ILE A 117 -18.03 -13.46 -0.02
CA ILE A 117 -18.48 -12.76 1.19
C ILE A 117 -18.27 -11.25 1.02
N ARG A 118 -17.07 -10.83 0.59
CA ARG A 118 -16.75 -9.43 0.29
C ARG A 118 -17.74 -8.84 -0.71
N LYS A 119 -17.97 -9.51 -1.84
CA LYS A 119 -18.95 -9.10 -2.86
C LYS A 119 -20.37 -8.97 -2.30
N LYS A 120 -20.79 -9.89 -1.42
CA LYS A 120 -22.11 -9.80 -0.80
C LYS A 120 -22.21 -8.56 0.10
N PHE A 121 -21.17 -8.27 0.87
CA PHE A 121 -21.08 -7.12 1.77
C PHE A 121 -20.83 -5.78 1.07
N GLU A 122 -20.61 -5.75 -0.24
CA GLU A 122 -20.56 -4.49 -1.00
C GLU A 122 -21.92 -3.79 -1.12
N LYS A 123 -23.02 -4.52 -0.91
CA LYS A 123 -24.38 -3.97 -0.96
C LYS A 123 -24.56 -2.87 0.11
N PRO A 124 -25.12 -1.69 -0.23
CA PRO A 124 -25.26 -0.57 0.70
C PRO A 124 -25.96 -0.92 2.02
N GLU A 125 -26.98 -1.78 1.96
CA GLU A 125 -27.71 -2.26 3.13
C GLU A 125 -26.83 -3.06 4.10
N LEU A 126 -25.98 -3.94 3.56
CA LEU A 126 -25.10 -4.80 4.35
C LEU A 126 -23.88 -4.04 4.88
N LYS A 127 -23.37 -3.03 4.15
CA LYS A 127 -22.37 -2.09 4.68
C LYS A 127 -22.92 -1.36 5.89
N LYS A 128 -24.11 -0.77 5.76
CA LYS A 128 -24.77 -0.05 6.85
C LYS A 128 -25.04 -0.96 8.05
N LEU A 129 -25.48 -2.20 7.81
CA LEU A 129 -25.72 -3.18 8.87
C LEU A 129 -24.41 -3.59 9.56
N ALA A 130 -23.32 -3.82 8.82
CA ALA A 130 -22.01 -4.14 9.38
C ALA A 130 -21.49 -3.00 10.26
N ASP A 131 -21.61 -1.75 9.80
CA ASP A 131 -21.25 -0.56 10.55
C ASP A 131 -22.07 -0.41 11.84
N GLN A 132 -23.36 -0.78 11.81
CA GLN A 132 -24.25 -0.76 12.97
C GLN A 132 -24.02 -1.92 13.95
N ALA A 133 -23.66 -3.11 13.45
CA ALA A 133 -23.52 -4.33 14.25
C ALA A 133 -22.17 -4.44 14.97
N TYR A 134 -21.12 -3.85 14.39
CA TYR A 134 -19.80 -3.75 15.00
C TYR A 134 -19.39 -2.27 15.24
N PRO A 135 -20.15 -1.52 16.06
CA PRO A 135 -19.91 -0.09 16.28
C PRO A 135 -18.83 0.14 17.35
N SER A 136 -17.61 -0.40 17.17
CA SER A 136 -16.33 0.03 17.80
C SER A 136 -15.21 -0.98 17.49
N GLY A 137 -13.99 -0.61 17.08
CA GLY A 137 -13.34 0.71 17.06
C GLY A 137 -12.53 1.01 15.79
N LYS A 138 -12.67 2.24 15.31
CA LYS A 138 -11.94 2.89 14.19
C LYS A 138 -11.93 2.17 12.83
N SER A 139 -13.12 1.95 12.28
CA SER A 139 -13.42 2.51 10.96
C SER A 139 -14.05 3.88 11.22
N LYS A 140 -13.34 4.98 10.95
CA LYS A 140 -13.84 6.35 11.18
C LYS A 140 -14.16 7.03 9.85
N THR A 141 -15.41 6.95 9.46
CA THR A 141 -16.15 8.10 8.92
C THR A 141 -16.29 9.15 10.05
N THR A 142 -16.09 10.41 9.69
CA THR A 142 -15.69 11.57 10.51
C THR A 142 -16.79 12.18 11.39
N THR A 143 -16.49 12.42 12.68
CA THR A 143 -16.73 13.72 13.34
C THR A 143 -15.63 14.00 14.38
N SER A 144 -15.20 15.27 14.40
CA SER A 144 -14.11 15.89 15.12
C SER A 144 -14.18 15.79 16.65
N ASN A 145 -13.11 15.28 17.26
CA ASN A 145 -12.41 15.96 18.36
C ASN A 145 -11.00 15.37 18.57
N ALA A 146 -10.11 16.25 19.02
CA ALA A 146 -8.67 16.16 18.98
C ALA A 146 -8.06 14.95 19.70
N ASN A 147 -6.86 14.57 19.25
CA ASN A 147 -5.87 13.72 19.91
C ASN A 147 -6.23 12.24 20.16
N SER A 148 -5.89 11.37 19.19
CA SER A 148 -5.24 10.09 19.50
C SER A 148 -4.67 9.44 18.23
N THR A 149 -3.34 9.38 18.22
CA THR A 149 -2.47 8.69 17.26
C THR A 149 -2.95 7.27 16.96
N ASN A 150 -3.47 7.01 15.75
CA ASN A 150 -3.60 5.66 15.22
C ASN A 150 -2.35 5.36 14.37
N ASP A 151 -1.66 4.27 14.70
CA ASP A 151 -0.41 3.85 14.07
C ASP A 151 -0.60 3.01 12.79
N GLU A 152 -1.82 2.96 12.27
CA GLU A 152 -2.11 2.24 11.04
C GLU A 152 -1.41 2.89 9.84
N LEU A 153 -0.75 2.07 9.03
CA LEU A 153 0.04 2.51 7.89
C LEU A 153 -0.82 2.48 6.63
N VAL A 154 -1.57 3.56 6.41
CA VAL A 154 -2.47 3.73 5.25
C VAL A 154 -2.10 4.98 4.45
N PRO A 155 -2.28 4.98 3.11
CA PRO A 155 -1.83 6.07 2.24
C PRO A 155 -2.60 7.38 2.46
N SER A 156 -3.80 7.32 3.04
CA SER A 156 -4.59 8.52 3.35
C SER A 156 -3.98 9.44 4.42
N ARG A 157 -2.93 8.97 5.12
CA ARG A 157 -2.11 9.77 6.03
C ARG A 157 -1.18 10.76 5.31
N LEU A 158 -0.94 10.56 4.01
CA LEU A 158 -0.16 11.47 3.19
C LEU A 158 -1.04 12.64 2.73
N ASP A 159 -0.55 13.87 2.88
CA ASP A 159 -1.20 15.06 2.32
C ASP A 159 -0.58 15.31 0.94
N ILE A 160 -1.21 14.77 -0.09
CA ILE A 160 -0.76 14.94 -1.47
C ILE A 160 -1.68 15.95 -2.16
N ARG A 161 -1.11 16.98 -2.76
CA ARG A 161 -1.88 18.03 -3.44
C ARG A 161 -1.30 18.37 -4.81
N ILE A 162 -2.17 18.91 -5.64
CA ILE A 162 -1.78 19.56 -6.89
C ILE A 162 -1.16 20.91 -6.56
N GLY A 163 0.00 21.19 -7.15
CA GLY A 163 0.69 22.46 -7.03
C GLY A 163 0.98 23.09 -8.38
N LYS A 164 1.14 24.41 -8.41
CA LYS A 164 1.65 25.14 -9.57
C LYS A 164 2.92 25.88 -9.20
N ILE A 165 3.99 25.63 -9.95
CA ILE A 165 5.25 26.35 -9.76
C ILE A 165 5.06 27.78 -10.28
N VAL A 166 5.04 28.76 -9.38
CA VAL A 166 4.86 30.18 -9.73
C VAL A 166 6.20 30.89 -9.91
N GLU A 167 7.26 30.38 -9.30
CA GLU A 167 8.62 30.88 -9.43
C GLU A 167 9.60 29.71 -9.29
N VAL A 168 10.65 29.70 -10.10
CA VAL A 168 11.74 28.73 -10.00
C VAL A 168 13.08 29.41 -10.25
N MET A 169 14.06 29.06 -9.43
CA MET A 169 15.45 29.48 -9.61
C MET A 169 16.40 28.31 -9.31
N LYS A 170 17.62 28.34 -9.85
CA LYS A 170 18.67 27.41 -9.42
C LYS A 170 19.08 27.72 -7.99
N HIS A 171 19.34 26.67 -7.21
CA HIS A 171 19.79 26.84 -5.84
C HIS A 171 21.18 27.51 -5.80
N PRO A 172 21.40 28.55 -4.99
CA PRO A 172 22.63 29.35 -5.01
C PRO A 172 23.88 28.54 -4.62
N GLU A 173 23.71 27.56 -3.73
CA GLU A 173 24.81 26.72 -3.21
C GLU A 173 24.75 25.24 -3.66
N ALA A 174 23.93 24.91 -4.68
CA ALA A 174 23.77 23.51 -5.11
C ALA A 174 23.33 23.37 -6.57
N ASP A 175 24.26 22.93 -7.42
CA ASP A 175 24.06 22.85 -8.88
C ASP A 175 22.96 21.87 -9.33
N ALA A 176 22.68 20.86 -8.50
CA ALA A 176 21.68 19.84 -8.81
C ALA A 176 20.25 20.19 -8.31
N LEU A 177 20.08 21.32 -7.60
CA LEU A 177 18.82 21.67 -6.95
C LEU A 177 18.18 22.92 -7.56
N TYR A 178 16.87 22.87 -7.71
CA TYR A 178 16.03 24.06 -7.90
C TYR A 178 15.43 24.48 -6.57
N VAL A 179 15.08 25.77 -6.48
CA VAL A 179 14.25 26.34 -5.42
C VAL A 179 12.99 26.85 -6.08
N GLU A 180 11.86 26.25 -5.74
CA GLU A 180 10.55 26.54 -6.29
C GLU A 180 9.66 27.26 -5.27
N LYS A 181 8.89 28.25 -5.74
CA LYS A 181 7.67 28.71 -5.07
C LYS A 181 6.49 27.98 -5.69
N ILE A 182 5.84 27.14 -4.92
CA ILE A 182 4.72 26.31 -5.40
C ILE A 182 3.43 26.76 -4.73
N ASP A 183 2.49 27.25 -5.54
CA ASP A 183 1.12 27.51 -5.12
C ASP A 183 0.39 26.18 -4.91
N LEU A 184 -0.09 25.96 -3.69
CA LEU A 184 -0.82 24.77 -3.25
C LEU A 184 -2.24 25.14 -2.79
N GLY A 185 -2.79 26.24 -3.29
CA GLY A 185 -4.11 26.77 -2.88
C GLY A 185 -4.13 27.25 -1.43
N GLU A 186 -2.97 27.60 -0.89
CA GLU A 186 -2.80 28.16 0.45
C GLU A 186 -2.67 29.69 0.40
N GLU A 187 -2.63 30.36 1.55
CA GLU A 187 -2.48 31.82 1.59
C GLU A 187 -1.20 32.31 0.88
N LYS A 188 -0.12 31.51 0.96
CA LYS A 188 1.17 31.82 0.35
C LYS A 188 1.77 30.57 -0.31
N PRO A 189 2.45 30.72 -1.46
CA PRO A 189 3.22 29.63 -2.04
C PRO A 189 4.27 29.09 -1.07
N ARG A 190 4.45 27.76 -1.06
CA ARG A 190 5.50 27.11 -0.27
C ARG A 190 6.82 27.16 -0.99
N THR A 191 7.91 27.18 -0.21
CA THR A 191 9.26 26.98 -0.76
C THR A 191 9.55 25.49 -0.79
N ILE A 192 9.84 24.95 -1.97
CA ILE A 192 10.22 23.55 -2.16
C ILE A 192 11.58 23.53 -2.85
N VAL A 193 12.42 22.56 -2.48
CA VAL A 193 13.76 22.38 -3.06
C VAL A 193 13.81 21.01 -3.70
N SER A 194 13.97 20.96 -5.02
CA SER A 194 13.88 19.71 -5.79
C SER A 194 15.16 19.41 -6.57
N GLY A 195 15.58 18.15 -6.59
CA GLY A 195 16.77 17.68 -7.32
C GLY A 195 16.55 17.45 -8.80
N LEU A 196 15.94 18.42 -9.50
CA LEU A 196 15.42 18.25 -10.87
C LEU A 196 16.26 18.93 -11.96
N VAL A 197 17.33 19.66 -11.60
CA VAL A 197 18.14 20.44 -12.57
C VAL A 197 18.68 19.60 -13.73
N ASN A 198 19.11 18.36 -13.44
CA ASN A 198 19.68 17.46 -14.45
C ASN A 198 18.62 16.69 -15.26
N PHE A 199 17.34 16.91 -14.99
CA PHE A 199 16.23 16.12 -15.55
C PHE A 199 15.19 16.98 -16.26
N ILE A 200 14.93 18.20 -15.76
CA ILE A 200 13.92 19.09 -16.30
C ILE A 200 14.54 20.49 -16.49
N PRO A 201 14.53 21.04 -17.71
CA PRO A 201 14.96 22.42 -17.96
C PRO A 201 14.15 23.43 -17.14
N ILE A 202 14.77 24.55 -16.75
CA ILE A 202 14.12 25.56 -15.89
C ILE A 202 12.91 26.20 -16.59
N GLU A 203 12.96 26.29 -17.92
CA GLU A 203 11.90 26.81 -18.77
C GLU A 203 10.64 25.93 -18.73
N GLU A 204 10.82 24.62 -18.54
CA GLU A 204 9.72 23.65 -18.39
C GLU A 204 9.22 23.51 -16.95
N MET A 205 9.95 24.09 -15.98
CA MET A 205 9.56 24.13 -14.57
C MET A 205 8.65 25.32 -14.27
N GLN A 206 8.88 26.46 -14.92
CA GLN A 206 8.07 27.66 -14.72
C GLN A 206 6.60 27.40 -15.13
N ASN A 207 5.64 27.77 -14.27
CA ASN A 207 4.20 27.54 -14.46
C ASN A 207 3.76 26.07 -14.56
N ARG A 208 4.66 25.11 -14.28
CA ARG A 208 4.36 23.69 -14.36
C ARG A 208 3.39 23.27 -13.26
N MET A 209 2.41 22.45 -13.62
CA MET A 209 1.55 21.73 -12.67
C MET A 209 2.28 20.48 -12.17
N VAL A 210 2.31 20.30 -10.86
CA VAL A 210 3.05 19.22 -10.18
C VAL A 210 2.19 18.56 -9.11
N VAL A 211 2.61 17.37 -8.68
CA VAL A 211 2.03 16.67 -7.52
C VAL A 211 3.01 16.78 -6.36
N VAL A 212 2.54 17.25 -5.21
CA VAL A 212 3.39 17.58 -4.05
C VAL A 212 2.92 16.83 -2.81
N LEU A 213 3.87 16.23 -2.09
CA LEU A 213 3.67 15.75 -0.73
C LEU A 213 3.91 16.89 0.27
N CYS A 214 2.87 17.30 0.98
CA CYS A 214 2.79 18.56 1.74
C CYS A 214 2.97 18.40 3.25
N ASN A 215 2.86 17.18 3.80
CA ASN A 215 2.91 16.96 5.25
C ASN A 215 4.17 16.25 5.74
N LEU A 216 5.27 16.27 4.96
CA LEU A 216 6.58 15.93 5.50
C LEU A 216 7.04 17.02 6.48
N LYS A 217 7.82 16.62 7.48
CA LYS A 217 8.51 17.60 8.33
C LYS A 217 9.45 18.44 7.44
N PRO A 218 9.38 19.79 7.46
CA PRO A 218 10.27 20.63 6.70
C PRO A 218 11.74 20.30 6.96
N ALA A 219 12.54 20.32 5.91
CA ALA A 219 13.95 19.95 5.95
C ALA A 219 14.80 21.01 5.26
N LYS A 220 15.95 21.35 5.86
CA LYS A 220 16.91 22.26 5.24
C LYS A 220 17.76 21.50 4.22
N MET A 221 17.80 22.01 3.00
CA MET A 221 18.65 21.55 1.92
C MET A 221 19.59 22.70 1.59
N ARG A 222 20.87 22.58 2.00
CA ARG A 222 21.90 23.59 1.75
C ARG A 222 21.48 25.01 2.15
N GLY A 223 20.94 25.12 3.36
CA GLY A 223 20.54 26.40 3.97
C GLY A 223 19.09 26.81 3.73
N ILE A 224 18.46 26.35 2.65
CA ILE A 224 17.07 26.68 2.31
C ILE A 224 16.13 25.62 2.86
N GLU A 225 15.07 26.04 3.56
CA GLU A 225 14.06 25.13 4.10
C GLU A 225 13.04 24.72 3.01
N SER A 226 12.97 23.43 2.73
CA SER A 226 11.96 22.83 1.84
C SER A 226 10.73 22.41 2.66
N GLN A 227 9.55 22.85 2.24
CA GLN A 227 8.27 22.70 2.93
C GLN A 227 7.32 21.71 2.21
N GLY A 228 7.90 20.81 1.42
CA GLY A 228 7.20 19.78 0.68
C GLY A 228 8.16 19.01 -0.23
N MET A 229 7.62 18.11 -1.05
CA MET A 229 8.39 17.32 -2.00
C MET A 229 7.59 17.10 -3.27
N VAL A 230 8.15 17.45 -4.43
CA VAL A 230 7.57 17.13 -5.74
C VAL A 230 7.71 15.63 -6.00
N LEU A 231 6.58 14.95 -6.23
CA LEU A 231 6.56 13.51 -6.49
C LEU A 231 6.94 13.21 -7.93
N CYS A 232 7.86 12.27 -8.10
CA CYS A 232 8.40 11.89 -9.40
C CYS A 232 8.39 10.37 -9.59
N ALA A 233 8.09 9.91 -10.80
CA ALA A 233 8.47 8.56 -11.21
C ALA A 233 9.98 8.53 -11.44
N SER A 234 10.69 7.55 -10.87
CA SER A 234 12.15 7.47 -10.99
C SER A 234 12.68 6.04 -11.01
N VAL A 235 13.70 5.80 -11.82
CA VAL A 235 14.49 4.57 -11.86
C VAL A 235 15.96 4.93 -11.77
N ASP A 236 16.76 4.04 -11.18
CA ASP A 236 18.17 4.32 -10.86
C ASP A 236 19.14 3.85 -11.96
N ASP A 237 18.72 2.93 -12.85
CA ASP A 237 19.57 2.37 -13.92
C ASP A 237 18.80 2.10 -15.24
N PRO A 238 19.05 2.88 -16.32
CA PRO A 238 19.75 4.16 -16.30
C PRO A 238 18.95 5.19 -15.50
N LYS A 239 19.64 6.09 -14.79
CA LYS A 239 18.97 7.10 -13.95
C LYS A 239 18.04 7.98 -14.78
N LYS A 240 16.74 7.87 -14.55
CA LYS A 240 15.70 8.65 -15.21
C LYS A 240 14.67 9.11 -14.18
N VAL A 241 14.24 10.36 -14.30
CA VAL A 241 13.26 10.99 -13.40
C VAL A 241 12.24 11.76 -14.24
N GLU A 242 10.96 11.54 -13.97
CA GLU A 242 9.84 12.28 -14.56
C GLU A 242 8.92 12.79 -13.43
N ALA A 243 8.71 14.10 -13.37
CA ALA A 243 7.72 14.67 -12.46
C ALA A 243 6.30 14.15 -12.81
N LEU A 244 5.53 13.77 -11.79
CA LEU A 244 4.16 13.33 -12.01
C LEU A 244 3.29 14.47 -12.55
N ILE A 245 2.43 14.11 -13.51
CA ILE A 245 1.57 15.01 -14.26
C ILE A 245 0.13 14.90 -13.70
N PRO A 246 -0.42 16.00 -13.16
CA PRO A 246 -1.83 16.11 -12.83
C PRO A 246 -2.75 15.98 -14.07
N PRO A 247 -4.03 15.61 -13.91
CA PRO A 247 -4.98 15.64 -15.01
C PRO A 247 -5.18 17.06 -15.57
N GLU A 248 -5.60 17.14 -16.83
CA GLU A 248 -5.94 18.42 -17.46
C GLU A 248 -7.04 19.14 -16.67
N GLY A 249 -6.88 20.45 -16.48
CA GLY A 249 -7.81 21.28 -15.72
C GLY A 249 -7.69 21.17 -14.19
N ALA A 250 -6.70 20.43 -13.66
CA ALA A 250 -6.42 20.40 -12.23
C ALA A 250 -6.08 21.80 -11.69
N ILE A 251 -6.52 22.09 -10.47
CA ILE A 251 -6.32 23.39 -9.81
C ILE A 251 -5.33 23.28 -8.64
N PRO A 252 -4.52 24.32 -8.38
CA PRO A 252 -3.66 24.37 -7.20
C PRO A 252 -4.45 24.11 -5.90
N GLY A 253 -3.89 23.27 -5.03
CA GLY A 253 -4.47 22.87 -3.76
C GLY A 253 -5.49 21.75 -3.82
N GLU A 254 -5.87 21.28 -5.02
CA GLU A 254 -6.71 20.10 -5.13
C GLU A 254 -6.02 18.89 -4.50
N ARG A 255 -6.76 18.16 -3.67
CA ARG A 255 -6.25 16.98 -2.99
C ARG A 255 -6.14 15.81 -3.98
N VAL A 256 -5.00 15.14 -3.96
CA VAL A 256 -4.79 13.83 -4.59
C VAL A 256 -4.98 12.77 -3.53
N PHE A 257 -5.79 11.76 -3.83
CA PHE A 257 -6.04 10.63 -2.94
C PHE A 257 -5.82 9.32 -3.69
N ILE A 258 -5.64 8.24 -2.93
CA ILE A 258 -5.56 6.89 -3.48
C ILE A 258 -6.99 6.34 -3.51
N GLU A 259 -7.40 5.78 -4.64
CA GLU A 259 -8.68 5.07 -4.81
C GLU A 259 -8.90 4.06 -3.66
N ASN A 260 -10.12 4.02 -3.13
CA ASN A 260 -10.51 3.28 -1.90
C ASN A 260 -9.99 3.87 -0.57
N PHE A 261 -9.27 4.99 -0.60
CA PHE A 261 -8.73 5.68 0.58
C PHE A 261 -9.11 7.18 0.63
N GLU A 262 -10.21 7.57 -0.02
CA GLU A 262 -10.60 8.98 -0.22
C GLU A 262 -10.93 9.71 1.09
N ASN A 263 -11.53 8.96 2.03
CA ASN A 263 -12.13 9.52 3.24
C ASN A 263 -11.15 9.69 4.40
N GLY A 264 -9.92 9.18 4.29
CA GLY A 264 -8.94 9.34 5.37
C GLY A 264 -8.43 10.77 5.46
N LYS A 265 -8.00 11.18 6.66
CA LYS A 265 -7.42 12.51 6.91
C LYS A 265 -5.89 12.40 6.94
N PRO A 266 -5.15 13.28 6.25
CA PRO A 266 -3.71 13.32 6.36
C PRO A 266 -3.25 13.65 7.77
N ASP A 267 -2.09 13.14 8.16
CA ASP A 267 -1.39 13.63 9.36
C ASP A 267 -1.07 15.12 9.17
N GLU A 268 -1.15 15.94 10.22
CA GLU A 268 -0.75 17.36 10.11
C GLU A 268 0.72 17.49 9.72
N VAL A 269 1.58 16.68 10.35
CA VAL A 269 2.98 16.48 9.98
C VAL A 269 3.35 15.02 10.23
N LEU A 270 3.93 14.36 9.23
CA LEU A 270 4.42 12.99 9.33
C LEU A 270 5.59 12.91 10.30
N ASN A 271 5.47 12.03 11.30
CA ASN A 271 6.54 11.81 12.28
C ASN A 271 7.72 11.05 11.63
N PRO A 272 8.92 11.66 11.52
CA PRO A 272 10.08 11.01 10.87
C PRO A 272 10.50 9.70 11.55
N LYS A 273 10.28 9.56 12.87
CA LYS A 273 10.62 8.33 13.60
C LYS A 273 9.73 7.15 13.20
N LYS A 274 8.51 7.41 12.73
CA LYS A 274 7.55 6.37 12.32
C LYS A 274 7.81 5.86 10.90
N LYS A 275 8.59 6.60 10.11
CA LYS A 275 8.93 6.29 8.71
C LYS A 275 7.71 5.97 7.85
N VAL A 276 6.65 6.77 8.00
CA VAL A 276 5.34 6.49 7.36
C VAL A 276 5.46 6.60 5.84
N TRP A 277 6.09 7.67 5.36
CA TRP A 277 6.36 7.86 3.94
C TRP A 277 7.17 6.71 3.37
N GLU A 278 8.30 6.38 3.98
CA GLU A 278 9.23 5.36 3.48
C GLU A 278 8.60 3.97 3.43
N LYS A 279 7.71 3.63 4.37
CA LYS A 279 7.00 2.36 4.35
C LYS A 279 5.90 2.31 3.28
N LEU A 280 5.20 3.43 3.03
CA LEU A 280 4.15 3.50 2.01
C LEU A 280 4.73 3.62 0.59
N GLN A 281 5.85 4.32 0.45
CA GLN A 281 6.54 4.62 -0.79
C GLN A 281 7.02 3.35 -1.52
N VAL A 282 7.32 2.27 -0.79
CA VAL A 282 7.70 0.96 -1.37
C VAL A 282 6.63 0.42 -2.34
N ASP A 283 5.35 0.74 -2.11
CA ASP A 283 4.24 0.29 -2.93
C ASP A 283 3.73 1.37 -3.91
N LEU A 284 4.30 2.58 -3.89
CA LEU A 284 3.99 3.66 -4.82
C LEU A 284 4.78 3.48 -6.12
N LYS A 285 4.07 3.28 -7.23
CA LYS A 285 4.66 3.14 -8.56
C LYS A 285 3.66 3.49 -9.65
N THR A 286 4.14 3.74 -10.86
CA THR A 286 3.26 3.79 -12.03
C THR A 286 2.87 2.38 -12.50
N ASN A 287 1.77 2.24 -13.22
CA ASN A 287 1.35 0.99 -13.85
C ASN A 287 1.84 0.91 -15.32
N SER A 288 1.39 -0.09 -16.08
CA SER A 288 1.71 -0.26 -17.52
C SER A 288 1.27 0.92 -18.38
N ASP A 289 0.20 1.62 -17.97
CA ASP A 289 -0.37 2.77 -18.67
C ASP A 289 0.18 4.10 -18.14
N CYS A 290 1.31 4.07 -17.44
CA CYS A 290 1.96 5.23 -16.81
C CYS A 290 1.11 5.93 -15.73
N ILE A 291 0.04 5.30 -15.22
CA ILE A 291 -0.80 5.86 -14.17
C ILE A 291 -0.17 5.59 -12.80
N ALA A 292 -0.05 6.62 -11.97
CA ALA A 292 0.44 6.48 -10.59
C ALA A 292 -0.54 5.68 -9.73
N GLN A 293 -0.02 4.69 -9.01
CA GLN A 293 -0.80 3.78 -8.18
C GLN A 293 -0.09 3.46 -6.85
N TRP A 294 -0.88 3.09 -5.86
CA TRP A 294 -0.42 2.46 -4.62
C TRP A 294 -1.14 1.12 -4.43
N GLN A 295 -0.38 0.03 -4.38
CA GLN A 295 -0.93 -1.34 -4.29
C GLN A 295 -2.05 -1.64 -5.33
N GLY A 296 -1.91 -1.10 -6.54
CA GLY A 296 -2.89 -1.27 -7.64
C GLY A 296 -4.05 -0.26 -7.64
N ASN A 297 -4.20 0.56 -6.59
CA ASN A 297 -5.21 1.61 -6.49
C ASN A 297 -4.69 2.91 -7.09
N ASN A 298 -5.48 3.57 -7.94
CA ASN A 298 -5.04 4.76 -8.66
C ASN A 298 -4.91 5.99 -7.76
N LEU A 299 -3.93 6.85 -8.05
CA LEU A 299 -3.90 8.21 -7.53
C LEU A 299 -4.84 9.09 -8.38
N LEU A 300 -5.84 9.67 -7.72
CA LEU A 300 -6.95 10.37 -8.34
C LEU A 300 -7.14 11.76 -7.72
N THR A 301 -7.66 12.68 -8.53
CA THR A 301 -8.25 13.95 -8.08
C THR A 301 -9.75 13.79 -7.81
N LYS A 302 -10.41 14.82 -7.26
CA LYS A 302 -11.85 14.74 -6.92
C LYS A 302 -12.73 14.57 -8.16
N SER A 303 -12.29 15.07 -9.31
CA SER A 303 -12.96 14.88 -10.59
C SER A 303 -12.78 13.48 -11.19
N GLY A 304 -12.04 12.58 -10.52
CA GLY A 304 -11.67 11.26 -11.05
C GLY A 304 -10.50 11.30 -12.05
N GLY A 305 -9.85 12.46 -12.19
CA GLY A 305 -8.68 12.61 -13.04
C GLY A 305 -7.48 11.84 -12.49
N LYS A 306 -6.79 11.12 -13.37
CA LYS A 306 -5.67 10.23 -13.00
C LYS A 306 -4.33 10.96 -13.04
N ILE A 307 -3.50 10.73 -12.03
CA ILE A 307 -2.10 11.18 -12.02
C ILE A 307 -1.26 10.24 -12.87
N LYS A 308 -0.35 10.78 -13.71
CA LYS A 308 0.46 9.98 -14.64
C LYS A 308 1.93 10.39 -14.64
N SER A 309 2.80 9.53 -15.14
CA SER A 309 4.11 9.92 -15.68
C SER A 309 3.99 10.18 -17.20
N SER A 310 5.01 10.79 -17.81
CA SER A 310 5.02 11.02 -19.26
C SER A 310 5.18 9.71 -20.02
N THR A 311 6.19 8.92 -19.64
CA THR A 311 6.56 7.68 -20.34
C THR A 311 7.01 6.56 -19.41
N MET A 312 7.21 6.84 -18.12
CA MET A 312 7.72 5.85 -17.18
C MET A 312 6.62 4.93 -16.65
N ALA A 313 6.47 3.76 -17.28
CA ALA A 313 5.60 2.67 -16.82
C ALA A 313 6.32 1.78 -15.77
N VAL A 314 5.56 1.24 -14.81
CA VAL A 314 6.07 0.33 -13.76
C VAL A 314 7.25 0.93 -12.96
N ALA A 315 7.33 2.25 -12.89
CA ALA A 315 8.43 2.96 -12.24
C ALA A 315 8.08 3.32 -10.79
N PRO A 316 8.99 3.12 -9.83
CA PRO A 316 8.82 3.62 -8.46
C PRO A 316 8.54 5.11 -8.43
N ILE A 317 7.66 5.54 -7.53
CA ILE A 317 7.43 6.96 -7.24
C ILE A 317 8.21 7.32 -5.98
N LYS A 318 8.96 8.42 -6.06
CA LYS A 318 9.80 8.96 -4.98
C LYS A 318 9.52 10.44 -4.79
#